data_AF-A0A7K3GYW6-F1
#
_entry.id   AF-A0A7K3GYW6-F1
#
_cell.length_a   1.000
_cell.length_b   1.000
_cell.length_c   1.000
_cell.angle_alpha   90.00
_cell.angle_beta   90.00
_cell.angle_gamma   90.00
#
_symmetry.space_group_name_H-M   'P 1'
#
loop_
_entity.id
_entity.type
_entity.pdbx_description
1 polymer ?
#
loop_
_entity_poly.entity_id
_entity_poly.type
_entity_poly.pdbx_seq_one_letter_code
_entity_poly.pdbx_strand_id
1 'polypeptide(L)'
;ESVVGVLLERSVDLVVALLGVLRAGGAYLLLDPSYPVERRAWMLADAGAVCVVSGGVLAGGVPGGVPVVEVGGGGVVLDPVVGGVLDPVVVGSGGAAYVLYTSGSSGVPKGVVVSHGGFAGLVAGHRGLLGVGPGCRVAQFASAGFDTFGWEWSMALLTGAALVVVPQEERLGGELAVFLAREGVTHVTLPPGVLALLDEGDVDPGVVVVTAGEECPPEVMARWSRGRVLFNSYGPTETTV
;
A
#
# COMPACT_ATOMS: atom_id res chain seq x y z
N GLU A 1 -19.21 6.66 2.59
CA GLU A 1 -18.39 6.16 3.72
C GLU A 1 -17.63 7.33 4.31
N SER A 2 -17.22 7.26 5.59
CA SER A 2 -16.39 8.30 6.20
C SER A 2 -14.93 8.10 5.81
N VAL A 3 -14.25 9.19 5.42
CA VAL A 3 -12.82 9.14 5.13
C VAL A 3 -12.03 9.28 6.43
N VAL A 4 -11.06 8.39 6.65
CA VAL A 4 -10.16 8.41 7.80
C VAL A 4 -8.73 8.58 7.28
N GLY A 5 -8.07 9.67 7.70
CA GLY A 5 -6.65 9.86 7.41
C GLY A 5 -5.80 8.82 8.15
N VAL A 6 -4.73 8.35 7.53
CA VAL A 6 -3.75 7.48 8.18
C VAL A 6 -2.36 8.08 7.97
N LEU A 7 -1.71 8.46 9.07
CA LEU A 7 -0.37 9.05 9.09
C LEU A 7 0.52 8.22 10.03
N LEU A 8 1.14 7.18 9.48
CA LEU A 8 2.03 6.29 10.22
C LEU A 8 3.30 6.04 9.42
N GLU A 9 4.37 5.68 10.13
CA GLU A 9 5.56 5.17 9.49
C GLU A 9 5.29 3.81 8.86
N ARG A 10 6.05 3.49 7.80
CA ARG A 10 6.00 2.18 7.18
C ARG A 10 6.31 1.11 8.22
N SER A 11 5.32 0.27 8.50
CA SER A 11 5.39 -0.78 9.51
C SER A 11 4.23 -1.74 9.32
N VAL A 12 4.19 -2.81 10.10
CA VAL A 12 2.99 -3.66 10.22
C VAL A 12 1.81 -2.85 10.77
N ASP A 13 2.06 -1.95 11.72
CA ASP A 13 1.02 -1.11 12.33
C ASP A 13 0.32 -0.21 11.31
N LEU A 14 1.04 0.28 10.29
CA LEU A 14 0.44 0.99 9.18
C LEU A 14 -0.62 0.11 8.48
N VAL A 15 -0.27 -1.11 8.09
CA VAL A 15 -1.20 -2.03 7.39
C VAL A 15 -2.37 -2.40 8.30
N VAL A 16 -2.12 -2.63 9.59
CA VAL A 16 -3.16 -2.89 10.60
C VAL A 16 -4.12 -1.70 10.72
N ALA A 17 -3.62 -0.46 10.73
CA ALA A 17 -4.45 0.74 10.76
C ALA A 17 -5.35 0.85 9.51
N LEU A 18 -4.81 0.59 8.32
CA LEU A 18 -5.62 0.56 7.09
C LEU A 18 -6.75 -0.47 7.19
N LEU A 19 -6.44 -1.69 7.62
CA LEU A 19 -7.45 -2.74 7.81
C LEU A 19 -8.46 -2.38 8.90
N GLY A 20 -8.03 -1.71 9.98
CA GLY A 20 -8.90 -1.22 11.04
C GLY A 20 -9.93 -0.21 10.52
N VAL A 21 -9.50 0.74 9.68
CA VAL A 21 -10.39 1.69 9.00
C VAL A 21 -11.42 0.96 8.13
N LEU A 22 -10.96 0.02 7.29
CA LEU A 22 -11.85 -0.75 6.42
C LEU A 22 -12.85 -1.61 7.23
N ARG A 23 -12.41 -2.20 8.35
CA ARG A 23 -13.27 -2.99 9.25
C ARG A 23 -14.30 -2.15 9.99
N ALA A 24 -14.00 -0.89 10.25
CA ALA A 24 -14.94 0.08 10.80
C ALA A 24 -15.91 0.64 9.74
N GLY A 25 -15.79 0.24 8.47
CA GLY A 25 -16.63 0.72 7.36
C GLY A 25 -16.22 2.08 6.80
N GLY A 26 -15.02 2.55 7.14
CA GLY A 26 -14.44 3.77 6.61
C GLY A 26 -13.59 3.52 5.36
N ALA A 27 -13.32 4.59 4.62
CA ALA A 27 -12.33 4.62 3.54
C ALA A 27 -11.04 5.27 4.06
N TYR A 28 -9.88 4.64 3.84
CA TYR A 28 -8.64 5.25 4.30
C TYR A 28 -8.11 6.31 3.31
N LEU A 29 -7.52 7.37 3.81
CA LEU A 29 -6.67 8.29 3.06
C LEU A 29 -5.25 8.19 3.63
N LEU A 30 -4.38 7.49 2.92
CA LEU A 30 -3.01 7.30 3.37
C LEU A 30 -2.18 8.56 3.09
N LEU A 31 -1.58 9.11 4.15
CA LEU A 31 -0.77 10.32 4.10
C LEU A 31 0.71 9.96 4.18
N ASP A 32 1.51 10.47 3.25
CA ASP A 32 2.96 10.31 3.29
C ASP A 32 3.58 11.24 4.36
N PRO A 33 4.31 10.69 5.36
CA PRO A 33 4.98 11.50 6.38
C PRO A 33 5.99 12.52 5.82
N SER A 34 6.55 12.27 4.62
CA SER A 34 7.49 13.18 3.96
C SER A 34 6.82 14.40 3.31
N TYR A 35 5.50 14.38 3.15
CA TYR A 35 4.79 15.53 2.59
C TYR A 35 4.77 16.70 3.58
N PRO A 36 4.88 17.96 3.08
CA PRO A 36 4.68 19.14 3.90
C PRO A 36 3.35 19.10 4.65
N VAL A 37 3.32 19.66 5.86
CA VAL A 37 2.13 19.66 6.73
C VAL A 37 0.94 20.30 6.02
N GLU A 38 1.18 21.37 5.26
CA GLU A 38 0.17 22.10 4.50
C GLU A 38 -0.46 21.23 3.41
N ARG A 39 0.35 20.39 2.75
CA ARG A 39 -0.14 19.43 1.76
C ARG A 39 -1.03 18.39 2.40
N ARG A 40 -0.61 17.82 3.55
CA ARG A 40 -1.44 16.87 4.30
C ARG A 40 -2.73 17.50 4.81
N ALA A 41 -2.67 18.75 5.29
CA ALA A 41 -3.83 19.51 5.75
C ALA A 41 -4.84 19.72 4.63
N TRP A 42 -4.35 20.12 3.45
CA TRP A 42 -5.18 20.29 2.26
C TRP A 42 -5.86 18.97 1.85
N MET A 43 -5.11 17.85 1.79
CA MET A 43 -5.67 16.54 1.44
C MET A 43 -6.76 16.09 2.42
N LEU A 44 -6.55 16.28 3.73
CA LEU A 44 -7.53 15.96 4.76
C LEU A 44 -8.80 16.80 4.64
N ALA A 45 -8.64 18.10 4.38
CA ALA A 45 -9.76 19.02 4.22
C ALA A 45 -10.57 18.73 2.95
N ASP A 46 -9.89 18.53 1.82
CA ASP A 46 -10.52 18.22 0.53
C ASP A 46 -11.27 16.88 0.56
N ALA A 47 -10.69 15.85 1.21
CA ALA A 47 -11.34 14.56 1.38
C ALA A 47 -12.44 14.54 2.44
N GLY A 48 -12.62 15.62 3.22
CA GLY A 48 -13.57 15.67 4.32
C GLY A 48 -13.28 14.63 5.42
N ALA A 49 -12.00 14.41 5.74
CA ALA A 49 -11.58 13.40 6.69
C ALA A 49 -12.15 13.66 8.10
N VAL A 50 -12.76 12.63 8.70
CA VAL A 50 -13.46 12.75 10.01
C VAL A 50 -12.51 12.62 11.19
N CYS A 51 -11.39 11.92 11.01
CA CYS A 51 -10.31 11.77 11.98
C CYS A 51 -9.02 11.32 11.27
N VAL A 52 -7.91 11.31 12.01
CA VAL A 52 -6.61 10.77 11.57
C VAL A 52 -6.13 9.71 12.55
N VAL A 53 -5.82 8.51 12.06
CA VAL A 53 -5.06 7.52 12.81
C VAL A 53 -3.57 7.86 12.68
N SER A 54 -2.90 8.07 13.81
CA SER A 54 -1.47 8.43 13.86
C SER A 54 -0.82 7.87 15.11
N GLY A 55 0.51 7.94 15.24
CA GLY A 55 1.22 7.31 16.35
C GLY A 55 2.55 7.98 16.65
N GLY A 56 2.95 7.93 17.94
CA GLY A 56 4.24 8.42 18.40
C GLY A 56 4.54 9.86 17.97
N VAL A 57 5.72 10.08 17.41
CA VAL A 57 6.16 11.43 16.99
C VAL A 57 5.33 12.01 15.85
N LEU A 58 4.69 11.18 15.03
CA LEU A 58 3.86 11.64 13.91
C LEU A 58 2.49 12.18 14.36
N ALA A 59 2.02 11.82 15.56
CA ALA A 59 0.77 12.34 16.11
C ALA A 59 0.83 13.87 16.28
N GLY A 60 1.98 14.40 16.71
CA GLY A 60 2.21 15.85 16.81
C GLY A 60 2.35 16.57 15.46
N GLY A 61 2.53 15.81 14.37
CA GLY A 61 2.62 16.32 13.00
C GLY A 61 1.30 16.33 12.23
N VAL A 62 0.19 15.92 12.87
CA VAL A 62 -1.15 15.98 12.27
C VAL A 62 -1.62 17.44 12.20
N PRO A 63 -2.12 17.91 11.05
CA PRO A 63 -2.70 19.25 10.93
C PRO A 63 -3.81 19.50 11.96
N GLY A 64 -3.82 20.69 12.57
CA GLY A 64 -4.85 21.06 13.53
C GLY A 64 -6.26 21.09 12.93
N GLY A 65 -7.27 20.79 13.76
CA GLY A 65 -8.69 20.82 13.37
C GLY A 65 -9.30 19.47 12.99
N VAL A 66 -8.52 18.40 12.94
CA VAL A 66 -9.00 17.02 12.72
C VAL A 66 -8.71 16.17 13.96
N PRO A 67 -9.69 15.44 14.52
CA PRO A 67 -9.44 14.54 15.65
C PRO A 67 -8.36 13.50 15.35
N VAL A 68 -7.47 13.26 16.32
CA VAL A 68 -6.41 12.25 16.20
C VAL A 68 -6.77 11.02 17.04
N VAL A 69 -6.69 9.84 16.41
CA VAL A 69 -6.76 8.53 17.06
C VAL A 69 -5.33 8.01 17.15
N GLU A 70 -4.76 8.03 18.35
CA GLU A 70 -3.37 7.61 18.55
C GLU A 70 -3.24 6.08 18.64
N VAL A 71 -2.31 5.51 17.87
CA VAL A 71 -1.96 4.09 17.88
C VAL A 71 -0.46 3.93 18.15
N GLY A 72 -0.09 3.01 19.04
CA GLY A 72 1.28 2.85 19.54
C GLY A 72 1.54 3.59 20.87
N GLY A 73 2.45 3.08 21.71
CA GLY A 73 2.74 3.64 23.04
C GLY A 73 2.25 2.84 24.25
N GLY A 74 2.03 1.53 24.13
CA GLY A 74 1.55 0.66 25.22
C GLY A 74 0.16 0.06 24.99
N GLY A 75 -0.10 -0.33 23.73
CA GLY A 75 -1.43 -0.73 23.31
C GLY A 75 -2.29 0.48 23.02
N VAL A 76 -3.19 0.35 22.06
CA VAL A 76 -4.32 1.26 22.00
C VAL A 76 -5.03 1.12 23.34
N VAL A 77 -4.94 2.09 24.24
CA VAL A 77 -5.89 2.18 25.36
C VAL A 77 -7.18 2.73 24.78
N LEU A 78 -7.78 1.95 23.87
CA LEU A 78 -9.21 1.78 23.98
C LEU A 78 -9.36 1.14 25.36
N ASP A 79 -10.14 1.76 26.24
CA ASP A 79 -10.80 0.98 27.30
C ASP A 79 -11.21 -0.33 26.60
N PRO A 80 -10.78 -1.52 27.06
CA PRO A 80 -11.14 -2.77 26.42
C PRO A 80 -12.65 -2.89 26.56
N VAL A 81 -13.38 -2.19 25.69
CA VAL A 81 -14.76 -2.40 25.38
C VAL A 81 -14.73 -3.71 24.64
N VAL A 82 -14.67 -4.73 25.49
CA VAL A 82 -15.03 -6.11 25.28
C VAL A 82 -14.05 -6.82 24.35
N GLY A 83 -13.38 -7.84 24.88
CA GLY A 83 -12.72 -8.91 24.09
C GLY A 83 -13.73 -9.74 23.29
N GLY A 84 -14.66 -9.08 22.61
CA GLY A 84 -15.63 -9.63 21.69
C GLY A 84 -15.20 -9.34 20.25
N VAL A 85 -15.59 -10.22 19.35
CA VAL A 85 -15.56 -9.93 17.92
C VAL A 85 -16.59 -8.82 17.69
N LEU A 86 -16.16 -7.63 17.29
CA LEU A 86 -17.08 -6.60 16.82
C LEU A 86 -17.86 -7.16 15.63
N ASP A 87 -19.17 -6.94 15.61
CA ASP A 87 -19.97 -7.29 14.44
C ASP A 87 -19.38 -6.60 13.22
N PRO A 88 -19.12 -7.33 12.12
CA PRO A 88 -18.52 -6.73 10.94
C PRO A 88 -19.45 -5.67 10.39
N VAL A 89 -18.93 -4.46 10.21
CA VAL A 89 -19.64 -3.42 9.47
C VAL A 89 -19.79 -3.90 8.02
N VAL A 90 -21.03 -4.07 7.57
CA VAL A 90 -21.30 -4.53 6.22
C VAL A 90 -21.13 -3.37 5.24
N VAL A 91 -20.08 -3.44 4.43
CA VAL A 91 -19.83 -2.50 3.33
C VAL A 91 -20.12 -3.21 2.00
N GLY A 92 -20.93 -2.59 1.14
CA GLY A 92 -21.21 -3.11 -0.20
C GLY A 92 -19.99 -3.01 -1.11
N SER A 93 -19.95 -3.78 -2.20
CA SER A 93 -18.83 -3.74 -3.16
C SER A 93 -18.63 -2.35 -3.80
N GLY A 94 -19.67 -1.54 -3.92
CA GLY A 94 -19.59 -0.17 -4.41
C GLY A 94 -19.10 0.85 -3.38
N GLY A 95 -18.94 0.46 -2.11
CA GLY A 95 -18.49 1.36 -1.06
C GLY A 95 -17.02 1.74 -1.21
N ALA A 96 -16.67 2.96 -0.81
CA ALA A 96 -15.30 3.45 -0.86
C ALA A 96 -14.38 2.66 0.09
N ALA A 97 -13.25 2.18 -0.43
CA ALA A 97 -12.19 1.54 0.34
C ALA A 97 -11.04 2.51 0.64
N TYR A 98 -10.64 3.33 -0.35
CA TYR A 98 -9.63 4.36 -0.11
C TYR A 98 -9.76 5.54 -1.07
N VAL A 99 -9.09 6.62 -0.67
CA VAL A 99 -8.86 7.80 -1.50
C VAL A 99 -7.36 7.94 -1.74
N LEU A 100 -6.96 8.08 -3.01
CA LEU A 100 -5.58 8.39 -3.39
C LEU A 100 -5.54 9.69 -4.19
N TYR A 101 -4.63 10.60 -3.82
CA TYR A 101 -4.43 11.83 -4.58
C TYR A 101 -3.40 11.65 -5.68
N THR A 102 -3.77 11.95 -6.91
CA THR A 102 -2.87 11.96 -8.07
C THR A 102 -2.67 13.38 -8.59
N SER A 103 -1.62 13.61 -9.39
CA SER A 103 -1.43 14.89 -10.06
C SER A 103 -2.56 15.14 -11.06
N GLY A 104 -3.32 16.22 -10.87
CA GLY A 104 -4.32 16.66 -11.83
C GLY A 104 -3.68 17.40 -13.00
N SER A 105 -4.31 17.33 -14.17
CA SER A 105 -3.89 18.08 -15.37
C SER A 105 -3.96 19.60 -15.19
N SER A 106 -4.76 20.08 -14.22
CA SER A 106 -4.87 21.48 -13.82
C SER A 106 -3.81 21.94 -12.81
N GLY A 107 -2.91 21.04 -12.38
CA GLY A 107 -1.90 21.30 -11.34
C GLY A 107 -2.43 21.17 -9.91
N VAL A 108 -3.76 21.07 -9.73
CA VAL A 108 -4.39 20.75 -8.44
C VAL A 108 -4.51 19.23 -8.33
N PRO A 109 -4.01 18.59 -7.26
CA PRO A 109 -4.18 17.15 -7.07
C PRO A 109 -5.67 16.76 -7.07
N LYS A 110 -5.99 15.56 -7.56
CA LYS A 110 -7.37 15.04 -7.56
C LYS A 110 -7.45 13.78 -6.70
N GLY A 111 -8.46 13.70 -5.84
CA GLY A 111 -8.75 12.50 -5.06
C GLY A 111 -9.48 11.46 -5.91
N VAL A 112 -8.85 10.32 -6.15
CA VAL A 112 -9.47 9.16 -6.78
C VAL A 112 -10.04 8.26 -5.70
N VAL A 113 -11.35 8.01 -5.75
CA VAL A 113 -12.03 7.11 -4.83
C VAL A 113 -12.04 5.70 -5.43
N VAL A 114 -11.44 4.76 -4.72
CA VAL A 114 -11.40 3.35 -5.11
C VAL A 114 -12.33 2.55 -4.22
N SER A 115 -13.11 1.65 -4.82
CA SER A 115 -14.13 0.86 -4.13
C SER A 115 -13.59 -0.48 -3.61
N HIS A 116 -14.30 -1.07 -2.65
CA HIS A 116 -14.04 -2.44 -2.19
C HIS A 116 -14.09 -3.46 -3.34
N GLY A 117 -15.05 -3.28 -4.27
CA GLY A 117 -15.18 -4.11 -5.46
C GLY A 117 -14.00 -3.97 -6.43
N GLY A 118 -13.40 -2.77 -6.51
CA GLY A 118 -12.17 -2.54 -7.25
C GLY A 118 -11.03 -3.43 -6.76
N PHE A 119 -10.74 -3.41 -5.46
CA PHE A 119 -9.72 -4.28 -4.86
C PHE A 119 -10.01 -5.77 -5.07
N ALA A 120 -11.26 -6.19 -4.82
CA ALA A 120 -11.64 -7.59 -5.00
C ALA A 120 -11.48 -8.03 -6.46
N GLY A 121 -11.83 -7.16 -7.42
CA GLY A 121 -11.65 -7.37 -8.85
C GLY A 121 -10.17 -7.47 -9.25
N LEU A 122 -9.34 -6.55 -8.76
CA LEU A 122 -7.88 -6.56 -8.98
C LEU A 122 -7.28 -7.90 -8.55
N VAL A 123 -7.57 -8.34 -7.32
CA VAL A 123 -7.06 -9.62 -6.79
C VAL A 123 -7.61 -10.82 -7.56
N ALA A 124 -8.90 -10.84 -7.86
CA ALA A 124 -9.51 -11.92 -8.63
C ALA A 124 -8.90 -12.06 -10.04
N GLY A 125 -8.59 -10.94 -10.69
CA GLY A 125 -7.99 -10.92 -12.03
C GLY A 125 -6.53 -11.35 -12.06
N HIS A 126 -5.74 -11.01 -11.04
CA HIS A 126 -4.29 -11.20 -11.06
C HIS A 126 -3.80 -12.43 -10.30
N ARG A 127 -4.50 -12.92 -9.27
CA ARG A 127 -3.97 -13.99 -8.40
C ARG A 127 -3.54 -15.25 -9.16
N GLY A 128 -4.31 -15.65 -10.17
CA GLY A 128 -4.03 -16.85 -10.98
C GLY A 128 -2.88 -16.65 -11.97
N LEU A 129 -2.74 -15.43 -12.51
CA LEU A 129 -1.63 -15.08 -13.41
C LEU A 129 -0.31 -15.00 -12.65
N LEU A 130 -0.34 -14.41 -11.45
CA LEU A 130 0.85 -14.26 -10.61
C LEU A 130 1.20 -15.54 -9.86
N GLY A 131 0.26 -16.47 -9.69
CA GLY A 131 0.49 -17.71 -8.92
C GLY A 131 0.62 -17.46 -7.40
N VAL A 132 0.05 -16.37 -6.91
CA VAL A 132 0.14 -15.96 -5.51
C VAL A 132 -0.95 -16.60 -4.65
N GLY A 133 -0.56 -17.12 -3.49
CA GLY A 133 -1.45 -17.79 -2.55
C GLY A 133 -0.75 -18.25 -1.27
N PRO A 134 -1.31 -19.23 -0.55
CA PRO A 134 -0.71 -19.74 0.69
C PRO A 134 0.74 -20.21 0.51
N GLY A 135 1.61 -19.78 1.41
CA GLY A 135 3.06 -20.06 1.34
C GLY A 135 3.86 -19.03 0.53
N CYS A 136 3.22 -18.18 -0.26
CA CYS A 136 3.88 -17.05 -0.90
C CYS A 136 4.15 -15.92 0.11
N ARG A 137 5.14 -15.10 -0.23
CA ARG A 137 5.61 -13.93 0.51
C ARG A 137 5.70 -12.76 -0.47
N VAL A 138 4.84 -11.76 -0.30
CA VAL A 138 4.71 -10.57 -1.17
C VAL A 138 5.37 -9.39 -0.48
N ALA A 139 6.27 -8.70 -1.17
CA ALA A 139 6.88 -7.48 -0.64
C ALA A 139 5.90 -6.29 -0.69
N GLN A 140 5.74 -5.58 0.42
CA GLN A 140 5.18 -4.23 0.45
C GLN A 140 6.32 -3.25 0.15
N PHE A 141 6.45 -2.87 -1.12
CA PHE A 141 7.48 -2.00 -1.63
C PHE A 141 6.99 -0.58 -1.89
N ALA A 142 5.89 -0.37 -2.62
CA ALA A 142 5.44 0.92 -3.13
C ALA A 142 5.25 1.97 -2.01
N SER A 143 5.47 3.25 -2.30
CA SER A 143 5.23 4.30 -1.30
C SER A 143 3.74 4.57 -1.12
N ALA A 144 3.39 5.17 0.02
CA ALA A 144 2.02 5.57 0.38
C ALA A 144 1.28 6.38 -0.69
N GLY A 145 2.01 7.12 -1.53
CA GLY A 145 1.45 7.97 -2.59
C GLY A 145 1.12 7.23 -3.89
N PHE A 146 1.39 5.93 -4.01
CA PHE A 146 1.07 5.13 -5.19
C PHE A 146 0.03 4.06 -4.85
N ASP A 147 -0.91 3.83 -5.75
CA ASP A 147 -1.95 2.79 -5.64
C ASP A 147 -1.39 1.36 -5.68
N THR A 148 -0.20 1.14 -6.24
CA THR A 148 0.55 -0.13 -6.10
C THR A 148 0.76 -0.50 -4.62
N PHE A 149 0.79 0.47 -3.70
CA PHE A 149 0.78 0.19 -2.26
C PHE A 149 -0.44 -0.66 -1.89
N GLY A 150 -1.62 -0.29 -2.41
CA GLY A 150 -2.87 -1.01 -2.29
C GLY A 150 -2.81 -2.40 -2.91
N TRP A 151 -2.23 -2.52 -4.11
CA TRP A 151 -2.03 -3.81 -4.77
C TRP A 151 -1.29 -4.77 -3.84
N GLU A 152 -0.11 -4.39 -3.36
CA GLU A 152 0.80 -5.29 -2.64
C GLU A 152 0.14 -5.96 -1.41
N TRP A 153 -0.44 -5.17 -0.50
CA TRP A 153 -1.10 -5.75 0.68
C TRP A 153 -2.38 -6.52 0.31
N SER A 154 -3.17 -6.02 -0.65
CA SER A 154 -4.43 -6.68 -1.01
C SER A 154 -4.16 -8.03 -1.66
N MET A 155 -3.16 -8.11 -2.54
CA MET A 155 -2.74 -9.37 -3.16
C MET A 155 -2.23 -10.36 -2.13
N ALA A 156 -1.46 -9.91 -1.15
CA ALA A 156 -0.96 -10.79 -0.10
C ALA A 156 -2.11 -11.32 0.77
N LEU A 157 -2.85 -10.40 1.40
CA LEU A 157 -3.78 -10.73 2.47
C LEU A 157 -5.08 -11.36 1.96
N LEU A 158 -5.54 -11.01 0.75
CA LEU A 158 -6.75 -11.58 0.17
C LEU A 158 -6.52 -12.92 -0.56
N THR A 159 -5.27 -13.38 -0.67
CA THR A 159 -4.93 -14.71 -1.23
C THR A 159 -4.32 -15.68 -0.22
N GLY A 160 -4.13 -15.25 1.03
CA GLY A 160 -3.54 -16.08 2.09
C GLY A 160 -2.01 -16.14 2.06
N ALA A 161 -1.37 -15.29 1.26
CA ALA A 161 0.08 -15.10 1.30
C ALA A 161 0.49 -14.21 2.49
N ALA A 162 1.77 -14.25 2.85
CA ALA A 162 2.34 -13.32 3.83
C ALA A 162 2.70 -11.99 3.16
N LEU A 163 2.40 -10.88 3.82
CA LEU A 163 2.91 -9.56 3.45
C LEU A 163 4.21 -9.28 4.19
N VAL A 164 5.25 -8.89 3.47
CA VAL A 164 6.59 -8.59 4.00
C VAL A 164 6.87 -7.10 3.79
N VAL A 165 6.89 -6.32 4.87
CA VAL A 165 7.08 -4.87 4.80
C VAL A 165 8.56 -4.55 4.60
N VAL A 166 8.92 -3.99 3.45
CA VAL A 166 10.31 -3.60 3.14
C VAL A 166 10.66 -2.31 3.89
N PRO A 167 11.59 -2.31 4.86
CA PRO A 167 12.00 -1.11 5.61
C PRO A 167 12.50 -0.01 4.69
N GLN A 168 12.28 1.24 5.05
CA GLN A 168 12.55 2.39 4.18
C GLN A 168 14.02 2.46 3.73
N GLU A 169 14.93 2.10 4.62
CA GLU A 169 16.38 2.05 4.46
C GLU A 169 16.86 0.90 3.55
N GLU A 170 16.06 -0.15 3.38
CA GLU A 170 16.39 -1.33 2.54
C GLU A 170 15.63 -1.32 1.19
N ARG A 171 15.00 -0.20 0.80
CA ARG A 171 14.18 -0.12 -0.43
C ARG A 171 14.97 0.09 -1.73
N LEU A 172 16.28 0.26 -1.70
CA LEU A 172 17.03 0.60 -2.91
C LEU A 172 18.37 -0.13 -2.97
N GLY A 173 18.83 -0.39 -4.21
CA GLY A 173 20.15 -0.98 -4.47
C GLY A 173 20.33 -2.37 -3.86
N GLY A 174 21.57 -2.75 -3.57
CA GLY A 174 21.91 -4.08 -3.07
C GLY A 174 21.24 -4.46 -1.74
N GLU A 175 20.94 -3.49 -0.88
CA GLU A 175 20.21 -3.73 0.38
C GLU A 175 18.82 -4.31 0.12
N LEU A 176 18.15 -3.89 -0.96
CA LEU A 176 16.87 -4.47 -1.35
C LEU A 176 17.04 -5.94 -1.74
N ALA A 177 18.06 -6.29 -2.53
CA ALA A 177 18.28 -7.69 -2.90
C ALA A 177 18.59 -8.56 -1.67
N VAL A 178 19.41 -8.06 -0.75
CA VAL A 178 19.71 -8.72 0.52
C VAL A 178 18.43 -8.91 1.36
N PHE A 179 17.58 -7.89 1.44
CA PHE A 179 16.29 -7.96 2.13
C PHE A 179 15.39 -9.04 1.51
N LEU A 180 15.22 -9.00 0.18
CA LEU A 180 14.36 -9.94 -0.53
C LEU A 180 14.80 -11.40 -0.30
N ALA A 181 16.12 -11.66 -0.32
CA ALA A 181 16.68 -12.98 -0.05
C ALA A 181 16.52 -13.39 1.42
N ARG A 182 16.89 -12.50 2.37
CA ARG A 182 16.78 -12.75 3.81
C ARG A 182 15.36 -13.09 4.23
N GLU A 183 14.40 -12.33 3.72
CA GLU A 183 12.99 -12.51 4.03
C GLU A 183 12.32 -13.55 3.13
N GLY A 184 13.03 -14.22 2.22
CA GLY A 184 12.44 -15.23 1.33
C GLY A 184 11.26 -14.71 0.52
N VAL A 185 11.33 -13.47 0.02
CA VAL A 185 10.28 -12.88 -0.80
C VAL A 185 10.13 -13.68 -2.09
N THR A 186 8.88 -13.94 -2.48
CA THR A 186 8.53 -14.72 -3.67
C THR A 186 7.88 -13.87 -4.77
N HIS A 187 7.31 -12.72 -4.40
CA HIS A 187 6.62 -11.82 -5.29
C HIS A 187 7.00 -10.38 -4.94
N VAL A 188 7.42 -9.61 -5.94
CA VAL A 188 7.79 -8.20 -5.75
C VAL A 188 7.29 -7.37 -6.93
N THR A 189 6.75 -6.19 -6.64
CA THR A 189 6.39 -5.19 -7.63
C THR A 189 7.34 -4.01 -7.51
N LEU A 190 8.10 -3.71 -8.57
CA LEU A 190 9.13 -2.66 -8.57
C LEU A 190 8.96 -1.76 -9.80
N PRO A 191 9.14 -0.44 -9.70
CA PRO A 191 9.16 0.41 -10.88
C PRO A 191 10.41 0.10 -11.74
N PRO A 192 10.36 0.35 -13.06
CA PRO A 192 11.48 0.13 -13.97
C PRO A 192 12.78 0.80 -13.50
N GLY A 193 12.70 2.01 -12.94
CA GLY A 193 13.87 2.72 -12.41
C GLY A 193 14.57 1.99 -11.26
N VAL A 194 13.83 1.26 -10.42
CA VAL A 194 14.43 0.45 -9.33
C VAL A 194 15.02 -0.84 -9.89
N LEU A 195 14.31 -1.49 -10.82
CA LEU A 195 14.84 -2.67 -11.53
C LEU A 195 16.12 -2.35 -12.32
N ALA A 196 16.27 -1.12 -12.82
CA ALA A 196 17.46 -0.69 -13.53
C ALA A 196 18.71 -0.68 -12.62
N LEU A 197 18.53 -0.33 -11.33
CA LEU A 197 19.60 -0.22 -10.33
C LEU A 197 19.97 -1.55 -9.65
N LEU A 198 19.12 -2.57 -9.78
CA LEU A 198 19.36 -3.91 -9.27
C LEU A 198 20.04 -4.80 -10.31
N ASP A 199 20.89 -5.71 -9.84
CA ASP A 199 21.40 -6.82 -10.63
C ASP A 199 20.39 -7.98 -10.58
N GLU A 200 19.99 -8.50 -11.75
CA GLU A 200 19.07 -9.63 -11.84
C GLU A 200 19.63 -10.92 -11.24
N GLY A 201 20.96 -11.04 -11.09
CA GLY A 201 21.62 -12.17 -10.45
C GLY A 201 21.49 -12.16 -8.92
N ASP A 202 21.23 -11.00 -8.32
CA ASP A 202 21.10 -10.85 -6.86
C ASP A 202 19.70 -11.19 -6.35
N VAL A 203 18.72 -11.36 -7.24
CA VAL A 203 17.35 -11.76 -6.90
C VAL A 203 17.14 -13.20 -7.35
N ASP A 204 16.62 -14.06 -6.46
CA ASP A 204 16.35 -15.46 -6.79
C ASP A 204 15.49 -15.57 -8.07
N PRO A 205 15.85 -16.41 -9.07
CA PRO A 205 15.10 -16.56 -10.31
C PRO A 205 13.67 -17.10 -10.13
N GLY A 206 13.38 -17.74 -8.99
CA GLY A 206 12.03 -18.16 -8.60
C GLY A 206 11.13 -17.00 -8.14
N VAL A 207 11.66 -15.79 -7.92
CA VAL A 207 10.85 -14.61 -7.59
C VAL A 207 10.08 -14.14 -8.80
N VAL A 208 8.75 -14.05 -8.66
CA VAL A 208 7.86 -13.41 -9.62
C VAL A 208 8.03 -11.89 -9.50
N VAL A 209 8.48 -11.26 -10.59
CA VAL A 209 8.68 -9.82 -10.65
C VAL A 209 7.54 -9.19 -11.45
N VAL A 210 6.95 -8.13 -10.90
CA VAL A 210 6.04 -7.23 -11.63
C VAL A 210 6.73 -5.89 -11.77
N THR A 211 6.81 -5.36 -12.99
CA THR A 211 7.19 -3.96 -13.23
C THR A 211 5.96 -3.13 -13.52
N ALA A 212 5.82 -1.98 -12.87
CA ALA A 212 4.62 -1.14 -12.91
C ALA A 212 4.92 0.33 -12.57
N GLY A 213 3.98 1.21 -12.90
CA GLY A 213 3.99 2.63 -12.52
C GLY A 213 4.67 3.57 -13.51
N GLU A 214 5.50 3.06 -14.41
CA GLU A 214 6.20 3.83 -15.45
C GLU A 214 6.38 2.97 -16.72
N GLU A 215 6.76 3.61 -17.82
CA GLU A 215 7.18 2.89 -19.03
C GLU A 215 8.42 2.05 -18.74
N CYS A 216 8.34 0.74 -19.03
CA CYS A 216 9.47 -0.17 -18.85
C CYS A 216 10.37 -0.18 -20.10
N PRO A 217 11.65 0.23 -20.00
CA PRO A 217 12.55 0.21 -21.14
C PRO A 217 12.79 -1.22 -21.66
N PRO A 218 12.85 -1.43 -22.99
CA PRO A 218 13.05 -2.76 -23.58
C PRO A 218 14.28 -3.51 -23.04
N GLU A 219 15.35 -2.80 -22.72
CA GLU A 219 16.58 -3.35 -22.16
C GLU A 219 16.39 -3.88 -20.73
N VAL A 220 15.60 -3.18 -19.89
CA VAL A 220 15.25 -3.64 -18.54
C VAL A 220 14.37 -4.89 -18.65
N MET A 221 13.39 -4.87 -19.54
CA MET A 221 12.51 -6.02 -19.82
C MET A 221 13.31 -7.25 -20.31
N ALA A 222 14.20 -7.06 -21.29
CA ALA A 222 15.01 -8.15 -21.85
C ALA A 222 16.01 -8.72 -20.84
N ARG A 223 16.48 -7.90 -19.90
CA ARG A 223 17.37 -8.31 -18.82
C ARG A 223 16.62 -9.14 -17.78
N TRP A 224 15.54 -8.59 -17.23
CA TRP A 224 14.79 -9.20 -16.13
C TRP A 224 13.89 -10.36 -16.53
N SER A 225 13.55 -10.53 -17.81
CA SER A 225 12.76 -11.69 -18.26
C SER A 225 13.57 -12.99 -18.40
N ARG A 226 14.90 -12.94 -18.27
CA ARG A 226 15.75 -14.13 -18.44
C ARG A 226 15.62 -15.07 -17.26
N GLY A 227 15.17 -16.30 -17.52
CA GLY A 227 15.17 -17.38 -16.55
C GLY A 227 14.20 -17.21 -15.37
N ARG A 228 13.29 -16.23 -15.43
CA ARG A 228 12.28 -15.95 -14.41
C ARG A 228 10.95 -15.53 -15.02
N VAL A 229 9.93 -15.39 -14.18
CA VAL A 229 8.64 -14.81 -14.56
C VAL A 229 8.67 -13.30 -14.31
N LEU A 230 8.45 -12.52 -15.37
CA LEU A 230 8.33 -11.07 -15.32
C LEU A 230 7.01 -10.63 -15.97
N PHE A 231 6.25 -9.81 -15.27
CA PHE A 231 5.05 -9.14 -15.79
C PHE A 231 5.31 -7.65 -15.95
N ASN A 232 4.85 -7.08 -17.06
CA ASN A 232 4.72 -5.63 -17.22
C ASN A 232 3.27 -5.24 -16.97
N SER A 233 2.98 -4.52 -15.90
CA SER A 233 1.62 -4.11 -15.55
C SER A 233 1.38 -2.65 -15.88
N TYR A 234 0.18 -2.39 -16.38
CA TYR A 234 -0.31 -1.05 -16.65
C TYR A 234 -1.76 -0.93 -16.16
N GLY A 235 -2.01 0.14 -15.41
CA GLY A 235 -3.34 0.64 -15.13
C GLY A 235 -3.27 2.00 -14.45
N PRO A 236 -4.20 2.92 -14.77
CA PRO A 236 -4.33 4.17 -14.04
C PRO A 236 -5.03 3.96 -12.69
N THR A 237 -4.79 4.88 -11.73
CA THR A 237 -5.44 4.86 -10.42
C THR A 237 -6.97 4.80 -10.51
N GLU A 238 -7.55 5.46 -11.51
CA GLU A 238 -9.00 5.51 -11.76
C GLU A 238 -9.62 4.14 -12.11
N THR A 239 -8.82 3.15 -12.50
CA THR A 239 -9.29 1.78 -12.79
C THR A 239 -8.95 0.77 -11.70
N THR A 240 -8.46 1.24 -10.54
CA THR A 240 -7.98 0.39 -9.44
C THR A 240 -6.73 -0.40 -9.80
N VAL A 241 -5.63 0.34 -10.00
CA VAL A 241 -4.29 -0.17 -10.33
C VAL A 241 -4.18 -0.73 -11.75
#